data_AF-A0A8J3FVI9-F1
#
_entry.id   AF-A0A8J3FVI9-F1
#
_cell.length_a   1.000
_cell.length_b   1.000
_cell.length_c   1.000
_cell.angle_alpha   90.00
_cell.angle_beta   90.00
_cell.angle_gamma   90.00
#
_symmetry.space_group_name_H-M   'P 1'
#
loop_
_entity.id
_entity.type
_entity.pdbx_description
1 polymer ?
#
loop_
_entity_poly.entity_id
_entity_poly.type
_entity_poly.pdbx_seq_one_letter_code
_entity_poly.pdbx_strand_id
1 'polypeptide(L)'
;MTISSRLLRRASALVTALALLVAPAAAAGPGHDPGTTEIRLIGFNDFHGNLEPPAGSSGRVRLSDGTAVEAGGAAYLATHVRELRAQTPNSLLLSAGDNIGASPLASALFHDEPTIELFNQIGVDASAVGNHELDEGTASCSESSSAAVTRSTGASSAIPTGARSGRTSRPT
;
A
#
# COMPACT_ATOMS: atom_id res chain seq x y z
N MET A 1 -46.23 59.92 -3.95
CA MET A 1 -44.76 59.86 -4.02
C MET A 1 -44.38 58.39 -4.19
N THR A 2 -44.25 57.91 -5.43
CA THR A 2 -44.05 56.49 -5.75
C THR A 2 -42.56 56.23 -5.97
N ILE A 3 -41.93 55.46 -5.09
CA ILE A 3 -40.53 55.06 -5.19
C ILE A 3 -40.41 53.97 -6.26
N SER A 4 -39.57 54.24 -7.27
CA SER A 4 -39.39 53.42 -8.47
C SER A 4 -38.57 52.16 -8.18
N SER A 5 -39.12 50.99 -8.51
CA SER A 5 -38.58 49.64 -8.28
C SER A 5 -37.41 49.24 -9.21
N ARG A 6 -36.74 50.20 -9.86
CA ARG A 6 -35.69 49.92 -10.86
C ARG A 6 -34.26 49.82 -10.31
N LEU A 7 -34.03 50.08 -9.03
CA LEU A 7 -32.68 50.04 -8.45
C LEU A 7 -32.27 48.68 -7.84
N LEU A 8 -33.17 47.70 -7.70
CA LEU A 8 -32.85 46.42 -7.04
C LEU A 8 -32.47 45.26 -7.99
N ARG A 9 -32.21 45.53 -9.27
CA ARG A 9 -31.82 44.48 -10.26
C ARG A 9 -30.40 44.62 -10.81
N ARG A 10 -29.50 45.31 -10.10
CA ARG A 10 -28.09 45.46 -10.50
C ARG A 10 -27.09 45.00 -9.43
N ALA A 11 -27.46 44.00 -8.62
CA ALA A 11 -26.59 43.43 -7.59
C ALA A 11 -26.30 41.93 -7.79
N SER A 12 -26.44 41.39 -9.01
CA SER A 12 -26.20 39.96 -9.29
C SER A 12 -25.27 39.70 -10.47
N ALA A 13 -24.44 40.66 -10.87
CA ALA A 13 -23.52 40.48 -12.00
C ALA A 13 -22.06 40.82 -11.65
N LEU A 14 -21.63 40.57 -10.41
CA LEU A 14 -20.24 40.79 -9.99
C LEU A 14 -19.77 39.78 -8.93
N VAL A 15 -19.96 38.47 -9.17
CA VAL A 15 -19.26 37.40 -8.42
C VAL A 15 -18.77 36.26 -9.34
N THR A 16 -19.29 36.11 -10.55
CA THR A 16 -18.87 35.06 -11.51
C THR A 16 -17.76 35.52 -12.46
N ALA A 17 -16.63 35.98 -11.95
CA ALA A 17 -15.44 36.25 -12.77
C ALA A 17 -14.12 36.19 -11.95
N LEU A 18 -13.89 35.10 -11.21
CA LEU A 18 -12.53 34.75 -10.74
C LEU A 18 -12.35 33.24 -10.57
N ALA A 19 -12.80 32.48 -11.56
CA ALA A 19 -12.48 31.05 -11.68
C ALA A 19 -11.77 30.80 -13.01
N LEU A 20 -10.58 31.40 -13.18
CA LEU A 20 -9.71 31.10 -14.31
C LEU A 20 -8.32 30.71 -13.81
N LEU A 21 -8.02 29.41 -13.98
CA LEU A 21 -6.72 28.75 -14.05
C LEU A 21 -5.77 28.87 -12.86
N VAL A 22 -6.03 28.08 -11.82
CA VAL A 22 -4.93 27.34 -11.19
C VAL A 22 -4.94 25.95 -11.82
N ALA A 23 -4.21 25.80 -12.93
CA ALA A 23 -3.82 24.46 -13.36
C ALA A 23 -2.87 23.91 -12.28
N PRO A 24 -3.09 22.69 -11.75
CA PRO A 24 -2.04 22.06 -10.98
C PRO A 24 -0.88 21.89 -11.95
N ALA A 25 0.24 22.55 -11.69
CA ALA A 25 1.50 22.16 -12.26
C ALA A 25 1.75 20.73 -11.75
N ALA A 26 1.30 19.73 -12.51
CA ALA A 26 1.78 18.38 -12.35
C ALA A 26 3.30 18.51 -12.44
N ALA A 27 3.99 18.26 -11.33
CA ALA A 27 5.44 18.20 -11.31
C ALA A 27 5.83 17.16 -12.35
N ALA A 28 6.28 17.63 -13.52
CA ALA A 28 6.88 16.77 -14.51
C ALA A 28 8.11 16.18 -13.83
N GLY A 29 8.04 14.89 -13.49
CA GLY A 29 9.20 14.14 -13.04
C GLY A 29 10.31 14.22 -14.09
N PRO A 30 11.56 13.92 -13.70
CA PRO A 30 12.69 13.95 -14.62
C PRO A 30 12.33 13.20 -15.91
N GLY A 31 12.44 13.88 -17.05
CA GLY A 31 12.16 13.28 -18.35
C GLY A 31 13.13 12.13 -18.59
N HIS A 32 12.61 10.91 -18.73
CA HIS A 32 13.42 9.74 -19.04
C HIS A 32 13.95 9.81 -20.48
N ASP A 33 15.22 9.45 -20.67
CA ASP A 33 15.78 9.26 -22.00
C ASP A 33 14.95 8.20 -22.74
N PRO A 34 14.65 8.38 -24.05
CA PRO A 34 13.72 7.53 -24.81
C PRO A 34 14.15 6.06 -25.00
N GLY A 35 15.20 5.60 -24.32
CA GLY A 35 15.61 4.20 -24.23
C GLY A 35 15.78 3.69 -22.79
N THR A 36 15.44 4.47 -21.77
CA THR A 36 15.56 4.10 -20.36
C THR A 36 14.18 3.99 -19.72
N THR A 37 14.04 3.02 -18.82
CA THR A 37 12.84 2.87 -17.99
C THR A 37 13.23 3.08 -16.55
N GLU A 38 12.59 4.03 -15.88
CA GLU A 38 12.73 4.17 -14.44
C GLU A 38 12.01 3.01 -13.75
N ILE A 39 12.73 2.40 -12.81
CA ILE A 39 12.24 1.39 -11.89
C ILE A 39 12.48 1.89 -10.48
N ARG A 40 11.46 1.82 -9.62
CA ARG A 40 11.61 2.07 -8.19
C ARG A 40 11.71 0.76 -7.44
N LEU A 41 12.72 0.65 -6.59
CA LEU A 41 12.85 -0.44 -5.62
C LEU A 41 12.45 0.09 -4.24
N ILE A 42 11.45 -0.53 -3.64
CA ILE A 42 10.99 -0.24 -2.27
C ILE A 42 11.43 -1.43 -1.43
N GLY A 43 12.39 -1.21 -0.53
CA GLY A 43 12.96 -2.25 0.32
C GLY A 43 12.56 -2.09 1.78
N PHE A 44 12.32 -3.21 2.46
CA PHE A 44 12.22 -3.29 3.92
C PHE A 44 12.84 -4.60 4.43
N ASN A 45 13.00 -4.74 5.74
CA ASN A 45 13.58 -5.91 6.39
C ASN A 45 13.08 -6.00 7.84
N ASP A 46 13.36 -7.13 8.50
CA ASP A 46 13.25 -7.29 9.95
C ASP A 46 11.85 -6.94 10.48
N PHE A 47 10.80 -7.29 9.71
CA PHE A 47 9.43 -6.95 10.08
C PHE A 47 8.96 -7.69 11.33
N HIS A 48 9.43 -8.93 11.56
CA HIS A 48 9.18 -9.69 12.78
C HIS A 48 7.72 -9.67 13.27
N GLY A 49 6.76 -9.76 12.35
CA GLY A 49 5.34 -9.72 12.68
C GLY A 49 4.87 -8.50 13.47
N ASN A 50 5.57 -7.36 13.36
CA ASN A 50 5.18 -6.09 13.99
C ASN A 50 3.99 -5.46 13.26
N LEU A 51 2.83 -6.08 13.38
CA LEU A 51 1.58 -5.68 12.75
C LEU A 51 1.00 -4.41 13.38
N GLU A 52 1.15 -4.27 14.69
CA GLU A 52 0.72 -3.10 15.43
C GLU A 52 1.83 -2.05 15.47
N PRO A 53 1.49 -0.75 15.52
CA PRO A 53 2.48 0.28 15.83
C PRO A 53 3.20 -0.07 17.14
N PRO A 54 4.55 -0.04 17.19
CA PRO A 54 5.27 -0.47 18.38
C PRO A 54 4.98 0.44 19.57
N ALA A 55 4.89 -0.12 20.77
CA ALA A 55 4.72 0.67 21.98
C ALA A 55 6.06 1.24 22.48
N GLY A 56 6.05 2.48 22.99
CA GLY A 56 7.21 3.11 23.62
C GLY A 56 8.20 3.72 22.63
N SER A 57 9.48 3.77 22.98
CA SER A 57 10.51 4.44 22.16
C SER A 57 10.79 3.73 20.83
N SER A 58 10.49 2.43 20.74
CA SER A 58 10.74 1.60 19.55
C SER A 58 9.80 1.91 18.39
N GLY A 59 8.66 2.57 18.65
CA GLY A 59 7.70 3.03 17.65
C GLY A 59 7.87 4.48 17.27
N ARG A 60 8.92 5.16 17.73
CA ARG A 60 9.10 6.60 17.52
C ARG A 60 10.33 6.88 16.68
N VAL A 61 10.12 7.39 15.48
CA VAL A 61 11.19 7.88 14.60
C VAL A 61 11.40 9.37 14.86
N ARG A 62 12.65 9.78 15.05
CA ARG A 62 13.01 11.20 15.08
C ARG A 62 13.28 11.72 13.69
N LEU A 63 12.55 12.75 13.32
CA LEU A 63 12.75 13.49 12.09
C LEU A 63 13.95 14.43 12.22
N SER A 64 14.42 14.94 11.08
CA SER A 64 15.58 15.84 10.99
C SER A 64 15.40 17.16 11.74
N ASP A 65 14.16 17.58 11.97
CA ASP A 65 13.81 18.78 12.75
C ASP A 65 13.75 18.52 14.28
N GLY A 66 14.02 17.29 14.71
CA GLY A 66 13.98 16.85 16.11
C GLY A 66 12.61 16.36 16.59
N THR A 67 11.56 16.50 15.78
CA THR A 67 10.21 16.00 16.07
C THR A 67 10.20 14.48 16.10
N ALA A 68 9.48 13.89 17.06
CA ALA A 68 9.30 12.45 17.13
C ALA A 68 7.89 12.08 16.66
N VAL A 69 7.80 11.20 15.67
CA VAL A 69 6.55 10.69 15.10
C VAL A 69 6.43 9.19 15.34
N GLU A 70 5.20 8.73 15.50
CA GLU A 70 4.93 7.28 15.55
C GLU A 70 5.16 6.67 14.16
N ALA A 71 5.84 5.53 14.13
CA ALA A 71 6.22 4.80 12.93
C ALA A 71 6.34 3.30 13.25
N GLY A 72 6.06 2.48 12.23
CA GLY A 72 5.99 1.02 12.35
C GLY A 72 4.55 0.53 12.34
N GLY A 73 4.37 -0.80 12.30
CA GLY A 73 3.06 -1.39 12.11
C GLY A 73 2.66 -1.52 10.64
N ALA A 74 1.76 -2.46 10.40
CA ALA A 74 1.22 -2.81 9.09
C ALA A 74 0.60 -1.62 8.36
N ALA A 75 -0.17 -0.79 9.09
CA ALA A 75 -0.90 0.34 8.51
C ALA A 75 0.03 1.42 7.94
N TYR A 76 1.13 1.72 8.64
CA TYR A 76 2.13 2.70 8.19
C TYR A 76 2.90 2.17 7.00
N LEU A 77 3.36 0.91 7.06
CA LEU A 77 4.05 0.27 5.95
C LEU A 77 3.18 0.27 4.68
N ALA A 78 1.93 -0.22 4.78
CA ALA A 78 1.00 -0.27 3.66
C ALA A 78 0.73 1.12 3.05
N THR A 79 0.59 2.14 3.91
CA THR A 79 0.37 3.52 3.49
C THR A 79 1.56 4.06 2.69
N HIS A 80 2.77 3.92 3.21
CA HIS A 80 3.97 4.41 2.53
C HIS A 80 4.27 3.64 1.25
N VAL A 81 4.09 2.31 1.25
CA VAL A 81 4.19 1.51 0.01
C VAL A 81 3.24 2.03 -1.06
N ARG A 82 1.97 2.27 -0.71
CA ARG A 82 0.97 2.81 -1.63
C ARG A 82 1.36 4.19 -2.17
N GLU A 83 1.84 5.07 -1.31
CA GLU A 83 2.29 6.43 -1.69
C GLU A 83 3.52 6.42 -2.59
N LEU A 84 4.49 5.55 -2.32
CA LEU A 84 5.70 5.39 -3.13
C LEU A 84 5.41 4.75 -4.50
N ARG A 85 4.50 3.77 -4.53
CA ARG A 85 4.04 3.15 -5.79
C ARG A 85 3.23 4.12 -6.65
N ALA A 86 2.45 5.01 -6.05
CA ALA A 86 1.69 6.03 -6.79
C ALA A 86 2.60 7.04 -7.53
N GLN A 87 3.84 7.21 -7.09
CA GLN A 87 4.80 8.13 -7.69
C GLN A 87 5.52 7.55 -8.93
N THR A 88 5.72 6.23 -9.00
CA THR A 88 6.37 5.55 -10.14
C THR A 88 5.67 4.22 -10.40
N PRO A 89 4.92 4.07 -11.51
CA PRO A 89 4.16 2.85 -11.81
C PRO A 89 4.99 1.58 -11.85
N ASN A 90 6.25 1.67 -12.31
CA ASN A 90 7.20 0.55 -12.34
C ASN A 90 7.91 0.41 -10.99
N SER A 91 7.17 0.01 -9.95
CA SER A 91 7.72 -0.18 -8.60
C SER A 91 7.74 -1.65 -8.21
N LEU A 92 8.82 -2.10 -7.58
CA LEU A 92 8.95 -3.42 -6.94
C LEU A 92 9.05 -3.25 -5.42
N LEU A 93 8.29 -4.03 -4.67
CA LEU A 93 8.35 -4.13 -3.22
C LEU A 93 9.12 -5.38 -2.81
N LEU A 94 10.21 -5.20 -2.08
CA LEU A 94 11.16 -6.26 -1.75
C LEU A 94 11.36 -6.32 -0.23
N SER A 95 11.40 -7.54 0.32
CA SER A 95 11.85 -7.79 1.69
C SER A 95 13.23 -8.45 1.71
N ALA A 96 14.08 -8.06 2.66
CA ALA A 96 15.37 -8.69 2.90
C ALA A 96 15.34 -9.85 3.91
N GLY A 97 14.16 -10.29 4.36
CA GLY A 97 14.01 -11.37 5.35
C GLY A 97 13.74 -10.89 6.77
N ASP A 98 13.72 -11.83 7.71
CA ASP A 98 13.31 -11.66 9.12
C ASP A 98 11.92 -11.01 9.27
N ASN A 99 10.98 -11.48 8.45
CA ASN A 99 9.60 -10.99 8.45
C ASN A 99 8.73 -11.65 9.51
N ILE A 100 9.06 -12.90 9.85
CA ILE A 100 8.36 -13.78 10.79
C ILE A 100 9.34 -14.29 11.85
N GLY A 101 8.85 -15.04 12.84
CA GLY A 101 9.70 -15.50 13.95
C GLY A 101 9.99 -14.36 14.95
N ALA A 102 10.31 -14.72 16.19
CA ALA A 102 10.41 -13.79 17.34
C ALA A 102 9.31 -12.71 17.42
N SER A 103 8.12 -12.99 16.87
CA SER A 103 7.12 -11.99 16.56
C SER A 103 6.23 -11.67 17.77
N PRO A 104 5.63 -10.47 17.84
CA PRO A 104 4.61 -10.15 18.83
C PRO A 104 3.43 -11.13 18.80
N LEU A 105 2.70 -11.22 19.93
CA LEU A 105 1.58 -12.16 20.11
C LEU A 105 0.52 -12.04 19.00
N ALA A 106 0.29 -10.84 18.47
CA ALA A 106 -0.66 -10.60 17.38
C ALA A 106 -0.35 -11.40 16.11
N SER A 107 0.92 -11.73 15.87
CA SER A 107 1.37 -12.55 14.72
C SER A 107 1.67 -13.99 15.16
N ALA A 108 2.46 -14.15 16.23
CA ALA A 108 2.95 -15.46 16.67
C ALA A 108 1.84 -16.44 17.11
N LEU A 109 0.71 -15.94 17.66
CA LEU A 109 -0.41 -16.80 18.07
C LEU A 109 -1.05 -17.54 16.88
N PHE A 110 -0.85 -17.03 15.67
CA PHE A 110 -1.43 -17.52 14.44
C PHE A 110 -0.36 -17.98 13.45
N HIS A 111 0.79 -18.47 13.95
CA HIS A 111 1.89 -18.97 13.11
C HIS A 111 2.35 -17.96 12.04
N ASP A 112 2.30 -16.67 12.39
CA ASP A 112 2.62 -15.56 11.50
C ASP A 112 1.76 -15.44 10.22
N GLU A 113 0.65 -16.18 10.10
CA GLU A 113 -0.32 -16.05 8.99
C GLU A 113 -0.79 -14.60 8.77
N PRO A 114 -1.08 -13.78 9.80
CA PRO A 114 -1.49 -12.40 9.58
C PRO A 114 -0.40 -11.54 8.92
N THR A 115 0.88 -11.87 9.13
CA THR A 115 2.01 -11.19 8.47
C THR A 115 2.08 -11.58 6.99
N ILE A 116 1.88 -12.85 6.68
CA ILE A 116 1.80 -13.32 5.30
C ILE A 116 0.61 -12.71 4.57
N GLU A 117 -0.55 -12.61 5.23
CA GLU A 117 -1.72 -11.95 4.66
C GLU A 117 -1.46 -10.47 4.37
N LEU A 118 -0.84 -9.73 5.30
CA LEU A 118 -0.42 -8.35 5.05
C LEU A 118 0.46 -8.25 3.80
N PHE A 119 1.46 -9.12 3.67
CA PHE A 119 2.42 -9.07 2.57
C PHE A 119 1.76 -9.33 1.22
N ASN A 120 0.80 -10.24 1.19
CA ASN A 120 -0.04 -10.48 0.03
C ASN A 120 -0.89 -9.25 -0.30
N GLN A 121 -1.48 -8.58 0.69
CA GLN A 121 -2.31 -7.39 0.48
C GLN A 121 -1.51 -6.18 -0.02
N ILE A 122 -0.31 -5.95 0.51
CA ILE A 122 0.57 -4.84 0.05
C ILE A 122 1.36 -5.22 -1.20
N GLY A 123 1.32 -6.50 -1.60
CA GLY A 123 1.93 -7.03 -2.82
C GLY A 123 3.45 -7.03 -2.78
N VAL A 124 4.05 -7.74 -1.82
CA VAL A 124 5.51 -8.00 -1.81
C VAL A 124 5.87 -8.85 -3.02
N ASP A 125 6.80 -8.37 -3.84
CA ASP A 125 7.20 -9.01 -5.10
C ASP A 125 8.24 -10.11 -4.90
N ALA A 126 9.12 -9.94 -3.91
CA ALA A 126 10.08 -10.96 -3.50
C ALA A 126 10.52 -10.73 -2.05
N SER A 127 10.84 -11.81 -1.35
CA SER A 127 11.48 -11.78 -0.04
C SER A 127 12.71 -12.68 -0.04
N ALA A 128 13.80 -12.23 0.57
CA ALA A 128 14.86 -13.12 1.00
C ALA A 128 14.43 -13.91 2.25
N VAL A 129 15.17 -14.98 2.54
CA VAL A 129 15.07 -15.77 3.78
C VAL A 129 16.11 -15.22 4.75
N GLY A 130 15.68 -14.73 5.90
CA GLY A 130 16.52 -14.36 7.02
C GLY A 130 16.74 -15.54 7.97
N ASN A 131 17.33 -15.27 9.14
CA ASN A 131 17.60 -16.33 10.10
C ASN A 131 16.36 -16.73 10.91
N HIS A 132 15.37 -15.84 11.06
CA HIS A 132 14.15 -16.10 11.82
C HIS A 132 13.04 -16.78 11.01
N GLU A 133 13.12 -16.77 9.69
CA GLU A 133 12.22 -17.54 8.82
C GLU A 133 12.23 -19.05 9.08
N LEU A 134 13.25 -19.57 9.78
CA LEU A 134 13.43 -20.99 10.06
C LEU A 134 13.13 -21.36 11.52
N ASP A 135 12.65 -20.43 12.35
CA ASP A 135 12.40 -20.67 13.79
C ASP A 135 11.38 -21.79 14.02
N GLU A 136 10.36 -21.92 13.16
CA GLU A 136 9.37 -23.00 13.18
C GLU A 136 9.73 -24.20 12.28
N GLY A 137 10.93 -24.18 11.68
CA GLY A 137 11.43 -25.21 10.78
C GLY A 137 11.16 -24.96 9.29
N THR A 138 11.76 -25.78 8.44
CA THR A 138 11.80 -25.58 6.98
C THR A 138 10.45 -25.79 6.28
N ALA A 139 9.54 -26.57 6.87
CA ALA A 139 8.20 -26.79 6.32
C ALA A 139 7.35 -25.51 6.42
N SER A 140 7.24 -24.93 7.62
CA SER A 140 6.56 -23.65 7.87
C SER A 140 7.12 -22.53 6.98
N CYS A 141 8.45 -22.42 6.89
CA CYS A 141 9.11 -21.46 5.98
C CYS A 141 8.67 -21.63 4.52
N SER A 142 8.61 -22.87 4.03
CA SER A 142 8.22 -23.17 2.64
C SER A 142 6.76 -22.80 2.37
N GLU A 143 5.88 -23.08 3.32
CA GLU A 143 4.45 -22.73 3.25
C GLU A 143 4.25 -21.22 3.21
N SER A 144 4.81 -20.50 4.19
CA SER A 144 4.75 -19.04 4.28
C SER A 144 5.37 -18.33 3.06
N SER A 145 6.51 -18.81 2.57
CA SER A 145 7.15 -18.27 1.37
C SER A 145 6.29 -18.47 0.12
N SER A 146 5.66 -19.63 -0.02
CA SER A 146 4.75 -19.91 -1.15
C SER A 146 3.48 -19.06 -1.09
N ALA A 147 2.96 -18.83 0.12
CA ALA A 147 1.79 -18.02 0.35
C ALA A 147 2.06 -16.53 0.08
N ALA A 148 3.22 -15.99 0.48
CA ALA A 148 3.59 -14.58 0.26
C ALA A 148 3.94 -14.22 -1.20
N VAL A 149 4.37 -15.20 -2.00
CA VAL A 149 4.81 -15.00 -3.41
C VAL A 149 3.67 -15.23 -4.41
N THR A 150 2.47 -15.59 -3.96
CA THR A 150 1.32 -15.82 -4.87
C THR A 150 0.84 -14.49 -5.46
N ARG A 151 1.44 -14.12 -6.60
CA ARG A 151 1.18 -12.88 -7.35
C ARG A 151 -0.33 -12.62 -7.56
N SER A 152 -0.75 -11.43 -7.13
CA SER A 152 -1.82 -10.65 -7.74
C SER A 152 -1.46 -10.29 -9.18
N THR A 153 -1.66 -11.22 -10.13
CA THR A 153 -1.81 -10.85 -11.53
C THR A 153 -3.24 -10.34 -11.73
N GLY A 154 -3.45 -9.06 -11.46
CA GLY A 154 -4.78 -8.44 -11.53
C GLY A 154 -4.69 -6.98 -11.93
N ALA A 155 -4.29 -6.71 -13.16
CA ALA A 155 -4.71 -5.49 -13.83
C ALA A 155 -6.25 -5.39 -13.75
N SER A 156 -6.74 -4.21 -13.39
CA SER A 156 -8.16 -3.80 -13.41
C SER A 156 -8.97 -4.55 -14.47
N SER A 157 -9.85 -5.47 -14.03
CA SER A 157 -10.93 -5.95 -14.87
C SER A 157 -12.13 -6.23 -13.99
N ALA A 158 -13.21 -5.54 -14.36
CA ALA A 158 -14.49 -5.53 -13.70
C ALA A 158 -15.05 -6.93 -13.46
N ILE A 159 -15.84 -7.04 -12.39
CA ILE A 159 -16.85 -8.10 -12.22
C ILE A 159 -17.77 -8.09 -13.45
N PRO A 160 -18.02 -9.25 -14.09
CA PRO A 160 -19.39 -9.59 -14.38
C PRO A 160 -19.79 -10.99 -13.89
N THR A 161 -20.93 -10.95 -13.21
CA THR A 161 -21.96 -11.96 -13.00
C THR A 161 -21.94 -13.20 -13.92
N GLY A 162 -21.93 -14.38 -13.28
CA GLY A 162 -22.83 -15.49 -13.59
C GLY A 162 -22.50 -16.43 -14.76
N ALA A 163 -22.16 -17.68 -14.46
CA ALA A 163 -22.66 -18.84 -15.21
C ALA A 163 -22.50 -20.14 -14.39
N ARG A 164 -23.63 -20.82 -14.24
CA ARG A 164 -23.85 -22.12 -13.58
C ARG A 164 -23.40 -23.24 -14.53
N SER A 165 -22.62 -24.21 -14.05
CA SER A 165 -22.36 -25.50 -14.71
C SER A 165 -21.73 -26.41 -13.65
N GLY A 166 -22.07 -27.66 -13.39
CA GLY A 166 -22.87 -28.66 -14.08
C GLY A 166 -22.36 -29.98 -13.52
N ARG A 167 -23.05 -30.52 -12.50
CA ARG A 167 -22.65 -31.76 -11.81
C ARG A 167 -22.94 -32.93 -12.74
N THR A 168 -21.89 -33.56 -13.29
CA THR A 168 -21.98 -34.86 -13.96
C THR A 168 -21.58 -35.95 -12.98
N SER A 169 -22.46 -36.93 -12.83
CA SER A 169 -22.32 -38.15 -12.06
C SER A 169 -21.34 -39.12 -12.73
N ARG A 170 -20.57 -39.84 -11.91
CA ARG A 170 -19.70 -40.95 -12.31
C ARG A 170 -20.31 -42.26 -11.77
N PRO A 171 -20.40 -43.36 -12.54
CA PRO A 171 -20.99 -44.59 -12.06
C PRO A 171 -19.94 -45.48 -11.37
N THR A 172 -20.39 -46.20 -10.35
CA THR A 172 -19.92 -47.53 -9.94
C THR A 172 -21.12 -48.43 -9.92
#